data_AF-A0A450T052-F1
#
_entry.id   AF-A0A450T052-F1
#
_cell.length_a   1.000
_cell.length_b   1.000
_cell.length_c   1.000
_cell.angle_alpha   90.00
_cell.angle_beta   90.00
_cell.angle_gamma   90.00
#
_symmetry.space_group_name_H-M   'P 1'
#
loop_
_entity.id
_entity.type
_entity.pdbx_description
1 polymer ?
#
loop_
_entity_poly.entity_id
_entity_poly.type
_entity_poly.pdbx_seq_one_letter_code
_entity_poly.pdbx_strand_id
1 'polypeptide(L)'
;MKLFSYIVAHDYGFAPNPFFGVCTLATCKPIIRRTATIGDWIIGTGSSKNRKQGSIVYVMRITEKMTFNEYWRDERFLRKRPNLRGSKKQAFGDNIYFKDHSGHWQQLNSHHSNKDGTPYPYRYPSFPRSLYFKVQTSTSKWFNFYRFLPDSHEKQTFQTDVLCRCSKTWVTI
;
A
#
# COMPACT_ATOMS: atom_id res chain seq x y z
N MET A 1 18.33 -4.92 -10.26
CA MET A 1 17.35 -5.06 -9.16
C MET A 1 17.74 -4.10 -8.04
N LYS A 2 16.84 -3.21 -7.61
CA LYS A 2 17.04 -2.22 -6.55
C LYS A 2 16.09 -2.47 -5.39
N LEU A 3 16.48 -2.00 -4.20
CA LEU A 3 15.65 -1.98 -3.01
C LEU A 3 15.36 -0.54 -2.60
N PHE A 4 14.07 -0.19 -2.52
CA PHE A 4 13.59 1.08 -1.99
C PHE A 4 13.01 0.86 -0.59
N SER A 5 13.28 1.78 0.33
CA SER A 5 12.69 1.74 1.67
C SER A 5 12.15 3.12 2.08
N TYR A 6 11.09 3.11 2.89
CA TYR A 6 10.62 4.34 3.54
C TYR A 6 9.87 4.03 4.83
N ILE A 7 9.83 5.02 5.73
CA ILE A 7 9.06 4.94 6.97
C ILE A 7 7.58 5.19 6.68
N VAL A 8 6.74 4.23 7.07
CA VAL A 8 5.28 4.34 7.12
C VAL A 8 4.91 5.10 8.39
N ALA A 9 4.79 6.43 8.27
CA ALA A 9 4.45 7.31 9.38
C ALA A 9 3.01 7.12 9.86
N HIS A 10 2.07 6.93 8.93
CA HIS A 10 0.67 6.63 9.20
C HIS A 10 0.19 5.64 8.14
N ASP A 11 -0.46 4.57 8.56
CA ASP A 11 -1.03 3.58 7.66
C ASP A 11 -2.56 3.60 7.77
N TYR A 12 -3.19 4.31 6.84
CA TYR A 12 -4.65 4.29 6.68
C TYR A 12 -5.08 3.30 5.58
N GLY A 13 -4.15 2.53 5.00
CA GLY A 13 -4.41 1.69 3.83
C GLY A 13 -4.61 2.47 2.53
N PHE A 14 -4.18 3.74 2.46
CA PHE A 14 -4.26 4.58 1.27
C PHE A 14 -3.03 4.47 0.36
N ALA A 15 -1.83 4.37 0.94
CA ALA A 15 -0.57 4.24 0.21
C ALA A 15 0.56 3.76 1.17
N PRO A 16 0.88 2.46 1.20
CA PRO A 16 0.39 1.42 0.28
C PRO A 16 -1.10 1.13 0.48
N ASN A 17 -1.80 0.73 -0.57
CA ASN A 17 -3.18 0.23 -0.47
C ASN A 17 -3.16 -1.29 -0.69
N PRO A 18 -3.25 -2.12 0.38
CA PRO A 18 -3.12 -3.57 0.30
C PRO A 18 -4.43 -4.31 -0.03
N PHE A 19 -5.50 -3.58 -0.35
CA PHE A 19 -6.84 -4.15 -0.42
C PHE A 19 -7.17 -4.75 -1.81
N PHE A 20 -8.18 -5.62 -1.83
CA PHE A 20 -8.72 -6.24 -3.05
C PHE A 20 -7.71 -7.11 -3.82
N GLY A 21 -6.85 -7.83 -3.09
CA GLY A 21 -5.94 -8.83 -3.67
C GLY A 21 -4.72 -8.24 -4.39
N VAL A 22 -4.54 -6.92 -4.37
CA VAL A 22 -3.39 -6.25 -4.97
C VAL A 22 -2.90 -5.15 -4.04
N CYS A 23 -1.60 -5.11 -3.75
CA CYS A 23 -0.99 -3.98 -3.06
C CYS A 23 -0.55 -2.92 -4.07
N THR A 24 -0.98 -1.66 -3.91
CA THR A 24 -0.68 -0.55 -4.83
C THR A 24 -0.01 0.63 -4.11
N LEU A 25 0.79 1.40 -4.85
CA LEU A 25 1.38 2.67 -4.37
C LEU A 25 1.08 3.78 -5.37
N ALA A 26 -0.12 4.35 -5.26
CA ALA A 26 -0.72 5.25 -6.25
C ALA A 26 -0.35 6.73 -6.09
N THR A 27 -0.39 7.20 -4.86
CA THR A 27 -0.61 8.61 -4.54
C THR A 27 0.63 9.18 -3.84
N CYS A 28 1.10 8.52 -2.79
CA CYS A 28 2.29 8.90 -2.03
C CYS A 28 3.61 8.49 -2.73
N LYS A 29 4.74 9.00 -2.21
CA LYS A 29 6.11 8.61 -2.63
C LYS A 29 6.43 8.84 -4.12
N PRO A 30 6.27 10.07 -4.64
CA PRO A 30 6.47 10.38 -6.05
C PRO A 30 7.87 10.04 -6.59
N ILE A 31 8.91 10.11 -5.75
CA ILE A 31 10.27 9.76 -6.15
C ILE A 31 10.39 8.26 -6.44
N ILE A 32 9.93 7.39 -5.54
CA ILE A 32 9.93 5.94 -5.73
C ILE A 32 9.05 5.57 -6.93
N ARG A 33 7.84 6.17 -7.01
CA ARG A 33 6.95 5.97 -8.16
C ARG A 33 7.67 6.30 -9.46
N ARG A 34 8.37 7.43 -9.55
CA ARG A 34 9.09 7.84 -10.77
C ARG A 34 10.26 6.92 -11.15
N THR A 35 11.05 6.44 -10.19
CA THR A 35 12.34 5.78 -10.46
C THR A 35 12.32 4.26 -10.43
N ALA A 36 11.37 3.65 -9.72
CA ALA A 36 11.32 2.21 -9.59
C ALA A 36 10.83 1.53 -10.89
N THR A 37 11.34 0.32 -11.10
CA THR A 37 11.11 -0.49 -12.30
C THR A 37 10.59 -1.90 -11.94
N ILE A 38 10.05 -2.62 -12.92
CA ILE A 38 9.59 -3.99 -12.72
C ILE A 38 10.76 -4.86 -12.24
N GLY A 39 10.52 -5.64 -11.18
CA GLY A 39 11.52 -6.46 -10.52
C GLY A 39 12.21 -5.81 -9.31
N ASP A 40 12.06 -4.49 -9.11
CA ASP A 40 12.56 -3.82 -7.91
C ASP A 40 11.68 -4.12 -6.68
N TRP A 41 12.26 -3.99 -5.48
CA TRP A 41 11.59 -4.22 -4.20
C TRP A 41 11.33 -2.91 -3.46
N ILE A 42 10.19 -2.84 -2.77
CA ILE A 42 9.81 -1.72 -1.90
C ILE A 42 9.50 -2.28 -0.51
N ILE A 43 10.10 -1.67 0.53
CA ILE A 43 9.87 -2.01 1.94
C ILE A 43 9.33 -0.78 2.67
N GLY A 44 8.19 -0.96 3.33
CA GLY A 44 7.68 -0.02 4.33
C GLY A 44 8.16 -0.43 5.72
N THR A 45 8.85 0.46 6.42
CA THR A 45 9.29 0.25 7.81
C THR A 45 8.41 1.04 8.78
N GLY A 46 8.31 0.55 10.02
CA GLY A 46 7.52 1.19 11.05
C GLY A 46 8.16 2.48 11.56
N SER A 47 7.33 3.44 11.97
CA SER A 47 7.77 4.71 12.54
C SER A 47 8.15 4.59 14.01
N SER A 48 9.23 5.27 14.41
CA SER A 48 9.58 5.46 15.82
C SER A 48 8.50 6.22 16.59
N LYS A 49 7.83 7.20 15.95
CA LYS A 49 6.72 7.95 16.56
C LYS A 49 5.57 7.06 17.01
N ASN A 50 5.36 5.94 16.30
CA ASN A 50 4.32 4.97 16.63
C ASN A 50 4.86 3.76 17.43
N ARG A 51 6.08 3.85 17.98
CA ARG A 51 6.77 2.74 18.67
C ARG A 51 6.87 1.46 17.82
N LYS A 52 7.07 1.63 16.51
CA LYS A 52 7.24 0.53 15.52
C LYS A 52 8.62 0.55 14.85
N GLN A 53 9.60 1.21 15.46
CA GLN A 53 10.97 1.22 14.95
C GLN A 53 11.51 -0.22 14.84
N GLY A 54 12.25 -0.51 13.77
CA GLY A 54 12.78 -1.85 13.49
C GLY A 54 11.74 -2.85 12.98
N SER A 55 10.45 -2.50 12.92
CA SER A 55 9.42 -3.37 12.35
C SER A 55 9.30 -3.17 10.83
N ILE A 56 9.05 -4.26 10.11
CA ILE A 56 8.63 -4.23 8.71
C ILE A 56 7.10 -4.19 8.69
N VAL A 57 6.54 -3.20 7.98
CA VAL A 57 5.10 -3.07 7.77
C VAL A 57 4.68 -3.86 6.54
N TYR A 58 5.42 -3.71 5.44
CA TYR A 58 5.19 -4.47 4.22
C TYR A 58 6.47 -4.59 3.39
N VAL A 59 6.51 -5.62 2.56
CA VAL A 59 7.52 -5.83 1.52
C VAL A 59 6.77 -6.18 0.23
N MET A 60 7.15 -5.56 -0.89
CA MET A 60 6.57 -5.90 -2.18
C MET A 60 7.59 -5.85 -3.31
N ARG A 61 7.46 -6.79 -4.26
CA ARG A 61 8.16 -6.73 -5.55
C ARG A 61 7.25 -6.13 -6.58
N ILE A 62 7.79 -5.23 -7.40
CA ILE A 62 7.05 -4.61 -8.49
C ILE A 62 6.87 -5.63 -9.62
N THR A 63 5.63 -5.97 -9.96
CA THR A 63 5.32 -6.89 -11.07
C THR A 63 4.66 -6.21 -12.27
N GLU A 64 4.04 -5.04 -12.08
CA GLU A 64 3.40 -4.28 -13.16
C GLU A 64 3.62 -2.79 -12.91
N LYS A 65 3.61 -2.01 -14.00
CA LYS A 65 3.82 -0.56 -14.01
C LYS A 65 2.85 0.07 -14.99
N MET A 66 1.98 0.97 -14.52
CA MET A 66 0.97 1.62 -15.37
C MET A 66 0.73 3.08 -14.95
N THR A 67 0.25 3.88 -15.90
CA THR A 67 -0.21 5.26 -15.75
C THR A 67 -1.49 5.36 -14.92
N PHE A 68 -1.81 6.56 -14.44
CA PHE A 68 -3.08 6.84 -13.77
C PHE A 68 -4.31 6.54 -14.64
N ASN A 69 -4.24 6.84 -15.94
CA ASN A 69 -5.37 6.59 -16.85
C ASN A 69 -5.57 5.11 -17.14
N GLU A 70 -4.49 4.34 -17.29
CA GLU A 70 -4.57 2.88 -17.40
C GLU A 70 -5.17 2.28 -16.13
N TYR A 71 -4.67 2.70 -14.97
CA TYR A 71 -5.20 2.26 -13.68
C TYR A 71 -6.67 2.64 -13.47
N TRP A 72 -7.08 3.81 -13.94
CA TRP A 72 -8.47 4.25 -13.89
C TRP A 72 -9.37 3.39 -14.78
N ARG A 73 -8.95 3.10 -16.01
CA ARG A 73 -9.77 2.40 -17.02
C ARG A 73 -9.83 0.89 -16.82
N ASP A 74 -8.85 0.31 -16.14
CA ASP A 74 -8.75 -1.12 -15.95
C ASP A 74 -9.77 -1.63 -14.90
N GLU A 75 -10.62 -2.55 -15.35
CA GLU A 75 -11.72 -3.11 -14.56
C GLU A 75 -11.25 -3.81 -13.27
N ARG A 76 -10.01 -4.33 -13.25
CA ARG A 76 -9.41 -4.96 -12.06
C ARG A 76 -9.36 -4.03 -10.86
N PHE A 77 -9.34 -2.71 -11.10
CA PHE A 77 -9.10 -1.70 -10.08
C PHE A 77 -10.30 -0.79 -9.81
N LEU A 78 -11.50 -1.14 -10.31
CA LEU A 78 -12.72 -0.39 -10.02
C LEU A 78 -13.00 -0.31 -8.51
N ARG A 79 -12.76 -1.42 -7.78
CA ARG A 79 -12.94 -1.48 -6.32
C ARG A 79 -11.93 -0.65 -5.54
N LYS A 80 -10.83 -0.21 -6.18
CA LYS A 80 -9.84 0.69 -5.59
C LYS A 80 -10.17 2.16 -5.77
N ARG A 81 -11.30 2.50 -6.41
CA ARG A 81 -11.84 3.87 -6.38
C ARG A 81 -12.48 4.12 -5.00
N PRO A 82 -12.32 5.32 -4.43
CA PRO A 82 -12.88 5.65 -3.12
C PRO A 82 -14.42 5.57 -3.16
N ASN A 83 -14.99 4.85 -2.20
CA ASN A 83 -16.43 4.90 -1.91
C ASN A 83 -16.61 5.32 -0.45
N LEU A 84 -16.89 6.61 -0.24
CA LEU A 84 -17.04 7.23 1.08
C LEU A 84 -18.28 6.75 1.85
N ARG A 85 -19.23 6.09 1.17
CA ARG A 85 -20.40 5.45 1.78
C ARG A 85 -20.18 3.96 2.05
N GLY A 86 -19.03 3.42 1.67
CA GLY A 86 -18.67 2.02 1.85
C GLY A 86 -17.94 1.76 3.17
N SER A 87 -17.37 0.57 3.29
CA SER A 87 -16.45 0.22 4.37
C SER A 87 -15.21 1.12 4.39
N LYS A 88 -14.49 1.18 5.52
CA LYS A 88 -13.21 1.91 5.60
C LYS A 88 -12.24 1.52 4.48
N LYS A 89 -12.12 0.22 4.17
CA LYS A 89 -11.26 -0.26 3.06
C LYS A 89 -11.65 0.35 1.71
N GLN A 90 -12.94 0.58 1.48
CA GLN A 90 -13.45 1.20 0.26
C GLN A 90 -13.33 2.73 0.29
N ALA A 91 -13.51 3.38 1.45
CA ALA A 91 -13.33 4.82 1.60
C ALA A 91 -11.88 5.25 1.31
N PHE A 92 -10.91 4.39 1.62
CA PHE A 92 -9.48 4.61 1.37
C PHE A 92 -8.98 4.08 0.02
N GLY A 93 -9.86 3.94 -0.98
CA GLY A 93 -9.47 3.62 -2.35
C GLY A 93 -8.47 4.65 -2.93
N ASP A 94 -7.38 4.17 -3.52
CA ASP A 94 -6.26 4.97 -4.01
C ASP A 94 -6.32 5.28 -5.53
N ASN A 95 -7.37 4.83 -6.22
CA ASN A 95 -7.69 5.11 -7.62
C ASN A 95 -8.49 6.40 -7.75
N ILE A 96 -7.80 7.54 -7.61
CA ILE A 96 -8.46 8.85 -7.49
C ILE A 96 -8.18 9.80 -8.65
N TYR A 97 -7.22 9.52 -9.53
CA TYR A 97 -6.80 10.43 -10.60
C TYR A 97 -7.15 9.87 -11.97
N PHE A 98 -7.75 10.69 -12.82
CA PHE A 98 -8.06 10.33 -14.21
C PHE A 98 -8.12 11.57 -15.10
N LYS A 99 -8.00 11.38 -16.41
CA LYS A 99 -8.35 12.43 -17.38
C LYS A 99 -9.79 12.27 -17.84
N ASP A 100 -10.54 13.36 -17.87
CA ASP A 100 -11.86 13.42 -18.48
C ASP A 100 -11.80 13.43 -20.02
N HIS A 101 -12.96 13.52 -20.67
CA HIS A 101 -13.08 13.56 -22.13
C HIS A 101 -12.39 14.77 -22.78
N SER A 102 -12.24 15.87 -22.04
CA SER A 102 -11.50 17.06 -22.49
C SER A 102 -10.00 16.97 -22.25
N GLY A 103 -9.52 15.87 -21.65
CA GLY A 103 -8.11 15.64 -21.37
C GLY A 103 -7.59 16.33 -20.11
N HIS A 104 -8.46 16.96 -19.33
CA HIS A 104 -8.13 17.61 -18.07
C HIS A 104 -8.04 16.58 -16.94
N TRP A 105 -7.08 16.79 -16.03
CA TRP A 105 -6.94 15.94 -14.84
C TRP A 105 -8.07 16.20 -13.86
N GLN A 106 -8.67 15.13 -13.38
CA GLN A 106 -9.70 15.09 -12.37
C GLN A 106 -9.19 14.31 -11.16
N GLN A 107 -9.65 14.71 -9.96
CA GLN A 107 -9.42 13.99 -8.71
C GLN A 107 -10.76 13.65 -8.06
N LEU A 108 -11.01 12.37 -7.75
CA LEU A 108 -12.17 11.97 -6.95
C LEU A 108 -12.04 12.45 -5.50
N ASN A 109 -13.19 12.76 -4.88
CA ASN A 109 -13.27 12.99 -3.45
C ASN A 109 -12.75 11.76 -2.68
N SER A 110 -11.75 11.97 -1.83
CA SER A 110 -10.99 10.91 -1.17
C SER A 110 -10.29 11.42 0.09
N HIS A 111 -9.51 10.55 0.73
CA HIS A 111 -8.61 10.93 1.83
C HIS A 111 -7.59 12.04 1.45
N HIS A 112 -7.36 12.27 0.16
CA HIS A 112 -6.49 13.33 -0.36
C HIS A 112 -7.27 14.59 -0.80
N SER A 113 -8.53 14.74 -0.39
CA SER A 113 -9.35 15.94 -0.63
C SER A 113 -9.50 16.78 0.65
N ASN A 114 -9.88 18.04 0.46
CA ASN A 114 -10.40 18.90 1.54
C ASN A 114 -11.69 18.32 2.14
N LYS A 115 -12.13 18.86 3.28
CA LYS A 115 -13.37 18.42 3.95
C LYS A 115 -14.62 18.56 3.07
N ASP A 116 -14.63 19.51 2.16
CA ASP A 116 -15.70 19.74 1.18
C ASP A 116 -15.56 18.86 -0.08
N GLY A 117 -14.52 18.02 -0.15
CA GLY A 117 -14.23 17.13 -1.27
C GLY A 117 -13.38 17.74 -2.38
N THR A 118 -13.09 19.04 -2.34
CA THR A 118 -12.25 19.71 -3.34
C THR A 118 -10.80 19.23 -3.27
N PRO A 119 -10.05 19.20 -4.38
CA PRO A 119 -8.63 18.85 -4.35
C PRO A 119 -7.81 19.96 -3.67
N TYR A 120 -6.68 19.59 -3.07
CA TYR A 120 -5.72 20.59 -2.59
C TYR A 120 -5.14 21.41 -3.77
N PRO A 121 -5.01 22.74 -3.65
CA PRO A 121 -4.66 23.63 -4.77
C PRO A 121 -3.29 23.34 -5.43
N TYR A 122 -2.38 22.66 -4.74
CA TYR A 122 -1.04 22.30 -5.24
C TYR A 122 -0.90 20.83 -5.70
N ARG A 123 -2.00 20.07 -5.81
CA ARG A 123 -1.97 18.62 -6.10
C ARG A 123 -2.54 18.19 -7.45
N TYR A 124 -2.79 19.13 -8.37
CA TYR A 124 -2.88 18.72 -9.77
C TYR A 124 -1.53 18.11 -10.18
N PRO A 125 -1.51 16.92 -10.80
CA PRO A 125 -0.26 16.23 -11.11
C PRO A 125 0.48 16.98 -12.23
N SER A 126 1.28 17.98 -11.85
CA SER A 126 2.39 18.48 -12.66
C SER A 126 3.47 17.40 -12.87
N PHE A 127 3.32 16.23 -12.23
CA PHE A 127 4.14 15.04 -12.43
C PHE A 127 3.30 13.85 -12.98
N PRO A 128 2.89 13.88 -14.26
CA PRO A 128 2.13 12.79 -14.87
C PRO A 128 3.11 11.77 -15.44
N ARG A 129 3.85 11.06 -14.59
CA ARG A 129 4.64 9.92 -15.08
C ARG A 129 4.45 8.70 -14.21
N SER A 130 3.20 8.28 -14.10
CA SER A 130 2.81 6.97 -13.54
C SER A 130 3.33 6.79 -12.11
N LEU A 131 2.88 5.86 -11.30
CA LEU A 131 3.20 4.46 -11.43
C LEU A 131 2.45 3.77 -10.31
N TYR A 132 1.57 2.87 -10.70
CA TYR A 132 1.06 1.85 -9.82
C TYR A 132 1.95 0.63 -9.93
N PHE A 133 2.18 -0.03 -8.81
CA PHE A 133 2.85 -1.31 -8.77
C PHE A 133 1.79 -2.37 -8.50
N LYS A 134 1.62 -3.33 -9.41
CA LYS A 134 0.95 -4.59 -9.05
C LYS A 134 1.95 -5.44 -8.29
N VAL A 135 1.43 -6.20 -7.34
CA VAL A 135 2.18 -7.09 -6.47
C VAL A 135 1.53 -8.46 -6.55
N GLN A 136 2.35 -9.49 -6.74
CA GLN A 136 1.96 -10.85 -6.41
C GLN A 136 2.29 -11.04 -4.93
N THR A 137 1.28 -11.12 -4.07
CA THR A 137 1.49 -11.77 -2.78
C THR A 137 1.66 -13.25 -3.11
N SER A 138 2.88 -13.78 -3.12
CA SER A 138 3.02 -15.23 -3.07
C SER A 138 2.53 -15.65 -1.67
N THR A 139 1.25 -16.00 -1.60
CA THR A 139 0.87 -17.14 -0.76
C THR A 139 1.76 -18.30 -1.24
N SER A 140 2.41 -18.98 -0.30
CA SER A 140 3.37 -20.08 -0.46
C SER A 140 4.87 -19.72 -0.52
N LYS A 141 5.53 -20.17 0.56
CA LYS A 141 6.94 -20.57 0.75
C LYS A 141 7.98 -19.62 1.35
N TRP A 142 7.89 -18.29 1.26
CA TRP A 142 8.88 -17.42 1.93
C TRP A 142 8.38 -16.72 3.21
N PHE A 143 7.07 -16.68 3.44
CA PHE A 143 6.44 -16.10 4.63
C PHE A 143 5.74 -17.15 5.52
N ASN A 144 6.26 -18.38 5.56
CA ASN A 144 5.83 -19.37 6.55
C ASN A 144 6.64 -19.22 7.84
N PHE A 145 6.32 -18.19 8.61
CA PHE A 145 6.56 -18.18 10.05
C PHE A 145 5.28 -17.82 10.79
N TYR A 146 4.21 -18.59 10.54
CA TYR A 146 3.03 -18.61 11.42
C TYR A 146 2.51 -20.04 11.53
N ARG A 147 2.98 -20.70 12.58
CA ARG A 147 2.47 -21.98 13.08
C ARG A 147 1.10 -21.70 13.70
N PHE A 148 0.08 -22.41 13.21
CA PHE A 148 -1.11 -22.69 14.01
C PHE A 148 -0.63 -23.31 15.33
N LEU A 149 -0.99 -22.72 16.47
CA LEU A 149 -0.90 -23.43 17.74
C LEU A 149 -2.30 -23.98 18.07
N PRO A 150 -2.47 -25.30 18.13
CA PRO A 150 -3.52 -25.89 18.93
C PRO A 150 -3.16 -25.76 20.42
N ASP A 151 -4.20 -25.77 21.25
CA ASP A 151 -4.13 -25.72 22.70
C ASP A 151 -3.27 -26.84 23.31
N SER A 152 -2.81 -26.55 24.54
CA SER A 152 -2.26 -27.43 25.59
C SER A 152 -0.75 -27.70 25.63
N HIS A 153 -0.19 -27.26 26.77
CA HIS A 153 0.87 -27.84 27.58
C HIS A 153 1.94 -28.72 26.91
N GLU A 154 3.10 -28.14 26.59
CA GLU A 154 4.41 -28.72 26.96
C GLU A 154 5.57 -27.73 26.73
N LYS A 155 6.51 -27.71 27.67
CA LYS A 155 7.74 -26.90 27.62
C LYS A 155 8.76 -27.61 26.73
N GLN A 156 9.29 -26.95 25.71
CA GLN A 156 10.58 -27.28 25.12
C GLN A 156 11.40 -26.02 24.86
N THR A 157 12.54 -25.95 25.54
CA THR A 157 13.62 -25.00 25.40
C THR A 157 14.36 -25.25 24.08
N PHE A 158 14.50 -24.22 23.25
CA PHE A 158 15.50 -24.16 22.20
C PHE A 158 16.15 -22.78 22.17
N GLN A 159 17.48 -22.80 22.22
CA GLN A 159 18.39 -21.68 22.33
C GLN A 159 19.01 -21.44 20.94
N THR A 160 18.57 -20.39 20.25
CA THR A 160 19.34 -19.64 19.24
C THR A 160 18.69 -18.28 19.04
N ASP A 161 19.51 -17.24 19.13
CA ASP A 161 19.18 -15.82 19.11
C ASP A 161 18.63 -15.33 17.76
N VAL A 162 17.41 -14.80 17.78
CA VAL A 162 16.96 -13.45 17.33
C VAL A 162 15.45 -13.45 17.57
N LEU A 163 15.07 -12.98 18.75
CA LEU A 163 13.67 -12.74 19.14
C LEU A 163 13.19 -11.45 18.48
N CYS A 164 12.41 -11.58 17.40
CA CYS A 164 11.40 -10.57 17.10
C CYS A 164 10.03 -11.25 17.05
N ARG A 165 9.43 -11.37 18.25
CA ARG A 165 7.99 -11.58 18.44
C ARG A 165 7.25 -10.43 17.74
N CYS A 166 6.79 -10.63 16.50
CA CYS A 166 5.78 -9.74 15.92
C CYS A 166 4.41 -10.28 16.32
N SER A 167 3.98 -9.89 17.52
CA SER A 167 2.64 -10.11 18.01
C SER A 167 1.66 -9.16 17.32
N LYS A 168 0.52 -9.75 16.97
CA LYS A 168 -0.79 -9.17 16.68
C LYS A 168 -0.99 -8.58 15.28
N THR A 169 -1.81 -9.26 14.48
CA THR A 169 -3.29 -9.11 14.42
C THR A 169 -3.63 -7.92 13.55
N TRP A 170 -4.47 -8.15 12.54
CA TRP A 170 -5.18 -7.10 11.81
C TRP A 170 -5.84 -6.16 12.82
N VAL A 171 -5.25 -4.99 13.07
CA VAL A 171 -5.96 -3.92 13.75
C VAL A 171 -6.87 -3.30 12.70
N THR A 172 -8.12 -3.76 12.71
CA THR A 172 -9.24 -2.92 12.28
C THR A 172 -9.17 -1.66 13.15
N ILE A 173 -8.86 -0.52 12.54
CA ILE A 173 -9.22 0.77 13.13
C ILE A 173 -10.65 1.05 12.74
#